data_AF-A0A951YVX3-F1
#
_entry.id   AF-A0A951YVX3-F1
#
_cell.length_a   1.000
_cell.length_b   1.000
_cell.length_c   1.000
_cell.angle_alpha   90.00
_cell.angle_beta   90.00
_cell.angle_gamma   90.00
#
_symmetry.space_group_name_H-M   'P 1'
#
loop_
_entity.id
_entity.type
_entity.pdbx_description
1 polymer ?
#
loop_
_entity_poly.entity_id
_entity_poly.type
_entity_poly.pdbx_seq_one_letter_code
_entity_poly.pdbx_strand_id
1 'polypeptide(L)'
;MIRLEEMHPALVHLPIALLPFAVAADWLGAIRDDGELRAVGRTAIRVAAAGAVLAAGSGLIAGEEVNEGEARDMLMTHRNLNAVVTATALAMASWRGRTERPGALYLASGAAAVGLLGYTAYLGGKMVYAHGVAVKPAGGIYRPAAPKMRAGELGAFFVAALVDLFHGVRHMLSEVSSGKLVPWLTNSRRLSLPE
;
A
#
# COMPACT_ATOMS: atom_id res chain seq x y z
N MET A 1 -11.53 -20.31 -0.75
CA MET A 1 -12.32 -19.11 -1.10
C MET A 1 -11.56 -17.94 -0.57
N ILE A 2 -11.16 -17.00 -1.42
CA ILE A 2 -10.42 -15.80 -1.01
C ILE A 2 -11.42 -14.84 -0.37
N ARG A 3 -11.06 -14.30 0.80
CA ARG A 3 -11.82 -13.26 1.50
C ARG A 3 -11.29 -11.87 1.13
N LEU A 4 -12.11 -10.83 1.24
CA LEU A 4 -11.73 -9.48 0.82
C LEU A 4 -10.51 -8.95 1.58
N GLU A 5 -10.43 -9.25 2.86
CA GLU A 5 -9.30 -8.92 3.73
C GLU A 5 -7.99 -9.65 3.34
N GLU A 6 -8.08 -10.81 2.68
CA GLU A 6 -6.92 -11.58 2.20
C GLU A 6 -6.39 -11.06 0.86
N MET A 7 -7.16 -10.22 0.14
CA MET A 7 -6.74 -9.66 -1.14
C MET A 7 -5.61 -8.65 -0.98
N HIS A 8 -5.64 -7.82 0.06
CA HIS A 8 -4.61 -6.80 0.27
C HIS A 8 -3.21 -7.42 0.45
N PRO A 9 -2.99 -8.40 1.35
CA PRO A 9 -1.72 -9.10 1.47
C PRO A 9 -1.24 -9.75 0.16
N ALA A 10 -2.15 -10.23 -0.70
CA ALA A 10 -1.75 -10.76 -2.00
C ALA A 10 -1.27 -9.65 -2.94
N LEU A 11 -2.02 -8.55 -3.03
CA LEU A 11 -1.80 -7.48 -4.00
C LEU A 11 -0.61 -6.56 -3.66
N VAL A 12 -0.25 -6.41 -2.38
CA VAL A 12 0.91 -5.59 -1.96
C VAL A 12 2.24 -6.12 -2.50
N HIS A 13 2.34 -7.39 -2.86
CA HIS A 13 3.57 -7.94 -3.44
C HIS A 13 3.93 -7.30 -4.79
N LEU A 14 2.94 -6.86 -5.56
CA LEU A 14 3.16 -6.19 -6.84
C LEU A 14 3.97 -4.90 -6.68
N PRO A 15 3.52 -3.88 -5.92
CA PRO A 15 4.32 -2.67 -5.73
C PRO A 15 5.61 -2.94 -4.96
N ILE A 16 5.61 -3.84 -3.96
CA ILE A 16 6.81 -4.19 -3.17
C ILE A 16 7.94 -4.73 -4.05
N ALA A 17 7.63 -5.59 -5.03
CA ALA A 17 8.64 -6.15 -5.92
C ALA A 17 8.95 -5.24 -7.11
N LEU A 18 7.91 -4.71 -7.78
CA LEU A 18 8.08 -4.04 -9.07
C LEU A 18 8.57 -2.61 -8.96
N LEU A 19 8.26 -1.88 -7.89
CA LEU A 19 8.72 -0.49 -7.75
C LEU A 19 10.25 -0.43 -7.56
N PRO A 20 10.88 -1.19 -6.65
CA PRO A 20 12.34 -1.24 -6.55
C PRO A 20 12.98 -1.80 -7.82
N PHE A 21 12.40 -2.83 -8.42
CA PHE A 21 12.90 -3.42 -9.67
C PHE A 21 12.90 -2.39 -10.81
N ALA A 22 11.83 -1.63 -10.98
CA ALA A 22 11.72 -0.60 -12.02
C ALA A 22 12.79 0.48 -11.85
N VAL A 23 12.98 0.97 -10.63
CA VAL A 23 14.00 1.98 -10.30
C VAL A 23 15.41 1.43 -10.54
N ALA A 24 15.68 0.18 -10.16
CA ALA A 24 16.97 -0.46 -10.40
C ALA A 24 17.25 -0.65 -11.91
N ALA A 25 16.26 -1.08 -12.68
CA ALA A 25 16.39 -1.23 -14.13
C ALA A 25 16.64 0.12 -14.83
N ASP A 26 15.92 1.17 -14.44
CA ASP A 26 16.15 2.52 -14.96
C ASP A 26 17.52 3.09 -14.55
N TRP A 27 17.98 2.82 -13.32
CA TRP A 27 19.31 3.23 -12.85
C TRP A 27 20.43 2.53 -13.62
N LEU A 28 20.34 1.20 -13.78
CA LEU A 28 21.32 0.42 -14.54
C LEU A 28 21.29 0.80 -16.03
N GLY A 29 20.11 1.01 -16.60
CA GLY A 29 19.96 1.47 -17.98
C GLY A 29 20.47 2.89 -18.22
N ALA A 30 20.50 3.74 -17.19
CA ALA A 30 21.15 5.05 -17.27
C ALA A 30 22.67 4.94 -17.25
N ILE A 31 23.24 4.15 -16.33
CA ILE A 31 24.70 4.01 -16.17
C ILE A 31 25.34 3.27 -17.34
N ARG A 32 24.67 2.23 -17.85
CA ARG A 32 25.19 1.39 -18.96
C ARG A 32 24.84 1.93 -20.35
N ASP A 33 24.13 3.06 -20.40
CA ASP A 33 23.47 3.59 -21.60
C ASP A 33 22.62 2.55 -22.38
N ASP A 34 22.05 1.59 -21.66
CA ASP A 34 21.30 0.47 -22.24
C ASP A 34 19.82 0.84 -22.45
N GLY A 35 19.38 0.84 -23.71
CA GLY A 35 18.02 1.15 -24.11
C GLY A 35 16.98 0.10 -23.68
N GLU A 36 17.35 -1.18 -23.64
CA GLU A 36 16.46 -2.28 -23.26
C GLU A 36 16.19 -2.24 -21.76
N LEU A 37 17.22 -2.04 -20.93
CA LEU A 37 17.05 -1.88 -19.49
C LEU A 37 16.13 -0.70 -19.14
N ARG A 38 16.26 0.43 -19.85
CA ARG A 38 15.35 1.58 -19.70
C ARG A 38 13.92 1.26 -20.16
N ALA A 39 13.75 0.44 -21.20
CA ALA A 39 12.43 0.00 -21.64
C ALA A 39 11.76 -0.93 -20.62
N VAL A 40 12.53 -1.84 -20.02
CA VAL A 40 12.09 -2.71 -18.91
C VAL A 40 11.69 -1.86 -17.71
N GLY A 41 12.53 -0.92 -17.26
CA GLY A 41 12.23 -0.03 -16.13
C GLY A 41 10.95 0.78 -16.35
N ARG A 42 10.78 1.35 -17.54
CA ARG A 42 9.57 2.08 -17.96
C ARG A 42 8.29 1.23 -17.98
N THR A 43 8.37 -0.04 -18.37
CA THR A 43 7.22 -0.94 -18.32
C THR A 43 6.92 -1.36 -16.89
N ALA A 44 7.97 -1.73 -16.13
CA ALA A 44 7.86 -2.15 -14.74
C ALA A 44 7.25 -1.07 -13.85
N ILE A 45 7.61 0.21 -14.00
CA ILE A 45 7.03 1.29 -13.18
C ILE A 45 5.53 1.48 -13.43
N ARG A 46 5.04 1.22 -14.65
CA ARG A 46 3.60 1.28 -14.96
C ARG A 46 2.84 0.14 -14.29
N VAL A 47 3.40 -1.07 -14.34
CA VAL A 47 2.81 -2.24 -13.67
C VAL A 47 2.87 -2.07 -12.15
N ALA A 48 3.97 -1.54 -11.61
CA ALA A 48 4.10 -1.21 -10.19
C ALA A 48 3.04 -0.19 -9.74
N ALA A 49 2.81 0.87 -10.52
CA ALA A 49 1.80 1.88 -10.23
C ALA A 49 0.37 1.31 -10.27
N ALA A 50 0.07 0.46 -11.26
CA ALA A 50 -1.22 -0.25 -11.31
C ALA A 50 -1.40 -1.17 -10.08
N GLY A 51 -0.36 -1.94 -9.73
CA GLY A 51 -0.34 -2.78 -8.53
C GLY A 51 -0.52 -1.98 -7.24
N ALA A 52 0.09 -0.79 -7.14
CA ALA A 52 -0.06 0.11 -6.00
C ALA A 52 -1.50 0.59 -5.83
N VAL A 53 -2.19 0.94 -6.93
CA VAL A 53 -3.62 1.32 -6.89
C VAL A 53 -4.50 0.17 -6.42
N LEU A 54 -4.26 -1.05 -6.93
CA LEU A 54 -5.00 -2.24 -6.51
C LEU A 54 -4.75 -2.58 -5.04
N ALA A 55 -3.50 -2.47 -4.59
CA ALA A 55 -3.13 -2.66 -3.19
C ALA A 55 -3.74 -1.58 -2.27
N ALA A 56 -3.76 -0.32 -2.70
CA ALA A 56 -4.38 0.77 -1.95
C ALA A 56 -5.89 0.56 -1.81
N GLY A 57 -6.59 0.21 -2.91
CA GLY A 57 -8.03 -0.07 -2.88
C GLY A 57 -8.38 -1.24 -1.96
N SER A 58 -7.71 -2.38 -2.14
CA SER A 58 -7.91 -3.55 -1.26
C SER A 58 -7.53 -3.27 0.20
N GLY A 59 -6.52 -2.44 0.46
CA GLY A 59 -6.09 -2.06 1.80
C GLY A 59 -7.07 -1.14 2.52
N LEU A 60 -7.75 -0.25 1.79
CA LEU A 60 -8.84 0.56 2.35
C LEU A 60 -10.01 -0.29 2.80
N ILE A 61 -10.35 -1.33 2.03
CA ILE A 61 -11.40 -2.27 2.40
C ILE A 61 -10.99 -3.09 3.63
N ALA A 62 -9.80 -3.68 3.63
CA ALA A 62 -9.29 -4.47 4.76
C ALA A 62 -9.14 -3.63 6.05
N GLY A 63 -8.84 -2.34 5.93
CA GLY A 63 -8.65 -1.44 7.05
C GLY A 63 -9.92 -1.15 7.87
N GLU A 64 -11.11 -1.38 7.30
CA GLU A 64 -12.39 -1.18 8.00
C GLU A 64 -12.62 -2.23 9.11
N GLU A 65 -11.87 -3.33 9.12
CA GLU A 65 -11.98 -4.34 10.16
C GLU A 65 -11.21 -3.97 11.45
N VAL A 66 -10.30 -2.99 11.39
CA VAL A 66 -9.45 -2.57 12.51
C VAL A 66 -10.10 -1.37 13.19
N ASN A 67 -10.69 -1.59 14.37
CA ASN A 67 -11.54 -0.58 15.00
C ASN A 67 -10.77 0.37 15.94
N GLU A 68 -9.89 -0.12 16.82
CA GLU A 68 -9.33 0.68 17.93
C GLU A 68 -7.90 0.28 18.36
N GLY A 69 -7.29 1.12 19.20
CA GLY A 69 -5.99 0.87 19.85
C GLY A 69 -4.76 1.22 19.01
N GLU A 70 -3.58 0.79 19.46
CA GLU A 70 -2.29 1.05 18.78
C GLU A 70 -2.27 0.53 17.33
N ALA A 71 -3.01 -0.57 17.07
CA ALA A 71 -3.18 -1.13 15.73
C ALA A 71 -3.85 -0.14 14.76
N ARG A 72 -4.82 0.65 15.25
CA ARG A 72 -5.51 1.67 14.44
C ARG A 72 -4.59 2.84 14.11
N ASP A 73 -3.81 3.33 15.06
CA ASP A 73 -2.85 4.42 14.83
C ASP A 73 -1.76 3.98 13.83
N MET A 74 -1.29 2.74 13.95
CA MET A 74 -0.34 2.14 13.00
C MET A 74 -0.96 1.99 11.61
N LEU A 75 -2.22 1.53 11.53
CA LEU A 75 -2.96 1.42 10.28
C LEU A 75 -3.13 2.78 9.59
N MET A 76 -3.56 3.82 10.31
CA MET A 76 -3.71 5.17 9.73
C MET A 76 -2.38 5.67 9.16
N THR A 77 -1.28 5.48 9.89
CA THR A 77 0.06 5.87 9.45
C THR A 77 0.49 5.08 8.22
N HIS A 78 0.37 3.75 8.26
CA HIS A 78 0.67 2.86 7.14
C HIS A 78 -0.14 3.22 5.89
N ARG A 79 -1.46 3.43 6.03
CA ARG A 79 -2.35 3.82 4.94
C ARG A 79 -1.93 5.14 4.32
N ASN A 80 -1.71 6.17 5.13
CA ASN A 80 -1.39 7.51 4.64
C ASN A 80 -0.02 7.55 3.94
N LEU A 81 0.99 6.84 4.47
CA LEU A 81 2.28 6.72 3.80
C LEU A 81 2.18 5.94 2.48
N ASN A 82 1.37 4.88 2.42
CA ASN A 82 1.11 4.15 1.17
C ASN A 82 0.34 4.99 0.14
N ALA A 83 -0.53 5.92 0.56
CA ALA A 83 -1.16 6.87 -0.34
C ALA A 83 -0.12 7.77 -1.02
N VAL A 84 0.89 8.24 -0.26
CA VAL A 84 2.03 8.99 -0.81
C VAL A 84 2.83 8.13 -1.79
N VAL A 85 3.21 6.90 -1.41
CA VAL A 85 3.94 5.97 -2.30
C VAL A 85 3.16 5.71 -3.59
N THR A 86 1.85 5.49 -3.51
CA THR A 86 0.98 5.25 -4.67
C THR A 86 0.92 6.47 -5.59
N ALA A 87 0.74 7.67 -5.02
CA ALA A 87 0.76 8.92 -5.79
C ALA A 87 2.12 9.15 -6.47
N THR A 88 3.23 8.89 -5.76
CA THR A 88 4.57 8.98 -6.33
C THR A 88 4.77 7.96 -7.45
N ALA A 89 4.35 6.71 -7.29
CA ALA A 89 4.45 5.68 -8.32
C ALA A 89 3.66 6.07 -9.60
N LEU A 90 2.44 6.60 -9.44
CA LEU A 90 1.63 7.10 -10.56
C LEU A 90 2.30 8.29 -11.26
N ALA A 91 2.82 9.25 -10.49
CA ALA A 91 3.55 10.39 -11.05
C ALA A 91 4.80 9.94 -11.80
N MET A 92 5.56 8.99 -11.25
CA MET A 92 6.73 8.38 -11.89
C MET A 92 6.39 7.62 -13.17
N ALA A 93 5.32 6.82 -13.17
CA ALA A 93 4.86 6.12 -14.36
C ALA A 93 4.43 7.09 -15.48
N SER A 94 3.73 8.15 -15.10
CA SER A 94 3.33 9.25 -15.99
C SER A 94 4.54 10.00 -16.55
N TRP A 95 5.53 10.30 -15.71
CA TRP A 95 6.79 10.92 -16.11
C TRP A 95 7.54 10.04 -17.11
N ARG A 96 7.79 8.76 -16.79
CA ARG A 96 8.48 7.84 -17.71
C ARG A 96 7.72 7.55 -18.99
N GLY A 97 6.40 7.75 -19.01
CA GLY A 97 5.61 7.74 -20.24
C GLY A 97 6.01 8.82 -21.25
N ARG A 98 6.61 9.93 -20.79
CA ARG A 98 6.96 11.11 -21.60
C ARG A 98 8.46 11.33 -21.76
N THR A 99 9.29 10.47 -21.19
CA THR A 99 10.74 10.65 -21.19
C THR A 99 11.42 9.36 -21.63
N GLU A 100 12.45 9.48 -22.46
CA GLU A 100 13.21 8.31 -22.94
C GLU A 100 14.25 7.85 -21.91
N ARG A 101 15.05 8.79 -21.41
CA ARG A 101 16.11 8.53 -20.42
C ARG A 101 15.73 9.02 -19.03
N PRO A 102 15.85 8.20 -17.97
CA PRO A 102 15.56 8.63 -16.60
C PRO A 102 16.62 9.64 -16.13
N GLY A 103 16.18 10.82 -15.67
CA GLY A 103 17.06 11.84 -15.10
C GLY A 103 17.36 11.63 -13.62
N ALA A 104 18.33 12.38 -13.08
CA ALA A 104 18.74 12.28 -11.67
C ALA A 104 17.58 12.51 -10.68
N LEU A 105 16.70 13.49 -10.96
CA LEU A 105 15.54 13.76 -10.10
C LEU A 105 14.54 12.59 -10.10
N TYR A 106 14.30 11.96 -11.24
CA TYR A 106 13.44 10.77 -11.33
C TYR A 106 14.01 9.61 -10.49
N LEU A 107 15.32 9.35 -10.61
CA LEU A 107 16.01 8.30 -9.87
C LEU A 107 16.02 8.57 -8.36
N ALA A 108 16.24 9.83 -7.96
CA ALA A 108 16.18 10.25 -6.56
C ALA A 108 14.76 10.09 -5.98
N SER A 109 13.73 10.51 -6.72
CA SER A 109 12.33 10.28 -6.33
C SER A 109 12.01 8.79 -6.21
N GLY A 110 12.51 7.96 -7.13
CA GLY A 110 12.37 6.51 -7.09
C GLY A 110 13.03 5.89 -5.86
N ALA A 111 14.27 6.27 -5.57
CA ALA A 111 14.98 5.79 -4.38
C ALA A 111 14.25 6.19 -3.08
N ALA A 112 13.76 7.43 -2.99
CA ALA A 112 12.96 7.89 -1.86
C ALA A 112 11.64 7.10 -1.73
N ALA A 113 10.95 6.83 -2.85
CA ALA A 113 9.74 6.01 -2.86
C ALA A 113 10.00 4.57 -2.42
N VAL A 114 11.12 3.95 -2.84
CA VAL A 114 11.56 2.63 -2.38
C VAL A 114 11.81 2.62 -0.87
N GLY A 115 12.51 3.63 -0.35
CA GLY A 115 12.76 3.75 1.09
C GLY A 115 11.47 3.88 1.90
N LEU A 116 10.55 4.73 1.44
CA LEU A 116 9.25 4.91 2.08
C LEU A 116 8.39 3.64 2.00
N LEU A 117 8.40 2.95 0.86
CA LEU A 117 7.74 1.66 0.66
C LEU A 117 8.30 0.60 1.62
N GLY A 118 9.62 0.55 1.81
CA GLY A 118 10.25 -0.35 2.78
C GLY A 118 9.80 -0.06 4.22
N TYR A 119 9.74 1.21 4.62
CA TYR A 119 9.27 1.59 5.95
C TYR A 119 7.79 1.25 6.18
N THR A 120 6.92 1.53 5.21
CA THR A 120 5.51 1.19 5.36
C THR A 120 5.27 -0.33 5.30
N ALA A 121 6.07 -1.08 4.53
CA ALA A 121 6.05 -2.54 4.56
C ALA A 121 6.44 -3.10 5.95
N TYR A 122 7.43 -2.48 6.62
CA TYR A 122 7.75 -2.80 8.01
C TYR A 122 6.57 -2.55 8.97
N LEU A 123 5.85 -1.42 8.82
CA LEU A 123 4.63 -1.17 9.60
C LEU A 123 3.55 -2.22 9.32
N GLY A 124 3.34 -2.59 8.05
CA GLY A 124 2.43 -3.66 7.66
C GLY A 124 2.78 -4.99 8.32
N GLY A 125 4.07 -5.37 8.30
CA GLY A 125 4.57 -6.54 9.01
C GLY A 125 4.30 -6.50 10.51
N LYS A 126 4.54 -5.36 11.18
CA LYS A 126 4.23 -5.22 12.61
C LYS A 126 2.73 -5.37 12.90
N MET A 127 1.87 -4.79 12.07
CA MET A 127 0.41 -4.95 12.25
C MET A 127 0.01 -6.42 12.20
N VAL A 128 0.57 -7.19 11.27
CA VAL A 128 0.28 -8.63 11.16
C VAL A 128 0.88 -9.41 12.33
N TYR A 129 2.20 -9.29 12.55
CA TYR A 129 2.93 -10.18 13.46
C TYR A 129 2.84 -9.79 14.94
N ALA A 130 2.77 -8.50 15.26
CA ALA A 130 2.71 -8.05 16.64
C ALA A 130 1.28 -7.78 17.11
N HIS A 131 0.37 -7.42 16.21
CA HIS A 131 -1.00 -6.98 16.57
C HIS A 131 -2.09 -7.89 15.98
N GLY A 132 -1.73 -8.92 15.23
CA GLY A 132 -2.69 -9.91 14.71
C GLY A 132 -3.64 -9.38 13.65
N VAL A 133 -3.34 -8.25 13.00
CA VAL A 133 -4.19 -7.69 11.95
C VAL A 133 -4.21 -8.64 10.75
N ALA A 134 -5.42 -8.93 10.24
CA ALA A 134 -5.65 -9.81 9.10
C ALA A 134 -5.16 -11.27 9.24
N VAL A 135 -4.83 -11.72 10.46
CA VAL A 135 -4.54 -13.13 10.76
C VAL A 135 -5.57 -13.68 11.73
N LYS A 136 -6.11 -14.86 11.42
CA LYS A 136 -6.83 -15.64 12.42
C LYS A 136 -5.80 -16.13 13.46
N PRO A 137 -6.02 -15.93 14.77
CA PRO A 137 -5.28 -16.68 15.77
C PRO A 137 -5.53 -18.16 15.49
N ALA A 138 -4.54 -19.02 15.70
CA ALA A 138 -4.65 -20.49 15.57
C ALA A 138 -5.57 -21.08 16.68
N GLY A 139 -6.82 -20.60 16.73
CA GLY A 139 -7.84 -20.84 17.77
C GLY A 139 -8.77 -19.66 18.13
N GLY A 140 -8.85 -18.54 17.37
CA GLY A 140 -9.52 -17.30 17.84
C GLY A 140 -10.58 -16.65 16.93
N ILE A 141 -11.57 -16.05 17.61
CA ILE A 141 -12.76 -15.23 17.24
C ILE A 141 -13.11 -15.06 15.75
N TYR A 142 -14.32 -15.54 15.42
CA TYR A 142 -14.96 -15.54 14.11
C TYR A 142 -15.80 -14.27 13.90
N ARG A 143 -15.57 -13.52 12.81
CA ARG A 143 -16.59 -12.64 12.21
C ARG A 143 -17.29 -13.41 11.07
N PRO A 144 -18.57 -13.79 11.22
CA PRO A 144 -19.32 -14.54 10.20
C PRO A 144 -19.54 -13.78 8.89
N ALA A 145 -19.46 -12.45 8.94
CA ALA A 145 -20.08 -11.56 7.96
C ALA A 145 -19.19 -11.13 6.78
N ALA A 146 -17.92 -11.55 6.69
CA ALA A 146 -17.07 -11.16 5.57
C ALA A 146 -17.54 -11.85 4.27
N PRO A 147 -17.82 -11.10 3.18
CA PRO A 147 -18.25 -11.65 1.91
C PRO A 147 -17.19 -12.59 1.32
N LYS A 148 -17.61 -13.76 0.81
CA LYS A 148 -16.72 -14.75 0.19
C LYS A 148 -16.91 -14.73 -1.32
N MET A 149 -15.83 -14.85 -2.09
CA MET A 149 -15.96 -15.16 -3.52
C MET A 149 -16.43 -16.62 -3.72
N ARG A 150 -17.70 -16.80 -4.07
CA ARG A 150 -18.31 -18.04 -4.61
C ARG A 150 -18.86 -17.77 -6.01
N ALA A 151 -18.81 -18.76 -6.90
CA ALA A 151 -19.21 -18.63 -8.31
C ALA A 151 -20.68 -18.16 -8.52
N GLY A 152 -21.56 -18.29 -7.52
CA GLY A 152 -22.95 -17.79 -7.53
C GLY A 152 -23.21 -16.47 -6.78
N GLU A 153 -22.21 -15.92 -6.09
CA GLU A 153 -22.35 -14.74 -5.21
C GLU A 153 -21.47 -13.55 -5.66
N LEU A 154 -20.92 -13.61 -6.87
CA LEU A 154 -20.02 -12.59 -7.43
C LEU A 154 -20.61 -11.18 -7.36
N GLY A 155 -21.90 -11.02 -7.68
CA GLY A 155 -22.56 -9.71 -7.62
C GLY A 155 -22.57 -9.11 -6.21
N ALA A 156 -22.93 -9.91 -5.20
CA ALA A 156 -22.94 -9.46 -3.80
C ALA A 156 -21.54 -9.12 -3.30
N PHE A 157 -20.53 -9.90 -3.72
CA PHE A 157 -19.12 -9.62 -3.41
C PHE A 157 -18.68 -8.26 -3.96
N PHE A 158 -18.96 -7.95 -5.23
CA PHE A 158 -18.56 -6.67 -5.83
C PHE A 158 -19.28 -5.48 -5.22
N VAL A 159 -20.58 -5.62 -4.90
CA VAL A 159 -21.34 -4.57 -4.20
C VAL A 159 -20.73 -4.30 -2.83
N ALA A 160 -20.44 -5.33 -2.05
CA ALA A 160 -19.81 -5.17 -0.73
C ALA A 160 -18.43 -4.51 -0.84
N ALA A 161 -17.58 -4.97 -1.77
CA ALA A 161 -16.26 -4.38 -2.00
C ALA A 161 -16.33 -2.88 -2.35
N LEU A 162 -17.31 -2.47 -3.16
CA LEU A 162 -17.52 -1.06 -3.49
C LEU A 162 -17.98 -0.25 -2.26
N VAL A 163 -18.94 -0.76 -1.50
CA VAL A 163 -19.45 -0.09 -0.29
C VAL A 163 -18.33 0.10 0.74
N ASP A 164 -17.56 -0.96 1.01
CA ASP A 164 -16.46 -0.92 1.97
C ASP A 164 -15.34 0.00 1.51
N LEU A 165 -15.03 0.03 0.21
CA LEU A 165 -14.07 0.98 -0.36
C LEU A 165 -14.53 2.43 -0.15
N PHE A 166 -15.82 2.72 -0.40
CA PHE A 166 -16.38 4.05 -0.17
C PHE A 166 -16.30 4.48 1.29
N HIS A 167 -16.60 3.57 2.23
CA HIS A 167 -16.43 3.81 3.66
C HIS A 167 -14.97 4.07 4.01
N GLY A 168 -14.04 3.22 3.55
CA GLY A 168 -12.62 3.37 3.78
C GLY A 168 -12.06 4.70 3.26
N VAL A 169 -12.46 5.14 2.06
CA VAL A 169 -12.08 6.45 1.51
C VAL A 169 -12.64 7.58 2.37
N ARG A 170 -13.92 7.52 2.76
CA ARG A 170 -14.55 8.57 3.57
C ARG A 170 -13.91 8.69 4.95
N HIS A 171 -13.66 7.56 5.63
CA HIS A 171 -12.96 7.53 6.91
C HIS A 171 -11.54 8.07 6.79
N MET A 172 -10.81 7.66 5.74
CA MET A 172 -9.48 8.20 5.46
C MET A 172 -9.51 9.73 5.33
N LEU A 173 -10.42 10.27 4.53
CA LEU A 173 -10.52 11.72 4.33
C LEU A 173 -10.89 12.45 5.63
N SER A 174 -11.82 11.89 6.42
CA SER A 174 -12.20 12.47 7.71
C SER A 174 -11.06 12.45 8.74
N GLU A 175 -10.26 11.39 8.76
CA GLU A 175 -9.14 11.26 9.68
C GLU A 175 -8.00 12.21 9.29
N VAL A 176 -7.68 12.29 8.00
CA VAL A 176 -6.69 13.22 7.47
C VAL A 176 -7.11 14.68 7.72
N SER A 177 -8.38 15.03 7.48
CA SER A 177 -8.88 16.39 7.74
C SER A 177 -8.91 16.76 9.22
N SER A 178 -9.06 15.77 10.11
CA SER A 178 -8.93 15.94 11.56
C SER A 178 -7.48 16.05 12.07
N GLY A 179 -6.48 16.02 11.17
CA GLY A 179 -5.06 16.14 11.49
C GLY A 179 -4.36 14.82 11.82
N LYS A 180 -5.02 13.67 11.68
CA LYS A 180 -4.43 12.33 11.92
C LYS A 180 -3.63 11.87 10.71
N LEU A 181 -2.48 12.51 10.47
CA LEU A 181 -1.61 12.20 9.34
C LEU A 181 -0.72 10.96 9.60
N VAL A 182 -0.03 10.93 10.73
CA VAL A 182 0.90 9.84 11.11
C VAL A 182 0.82 9.55 12.60
N PRO A 183 -0.37 9.20 13.13
CA PRO A 183 -0.60 9.11 14.58
C PRO A 183 0.34 8.14 15.30
N TRP A 184 0.79 7.07 14.64
CA TRP A 184 1.78 6.16 15.20
C TRP A 184 3.11 6.86 15.51
N LEU A 185 3.55 7.79 14.66
CA LEU A 185 4.80 8.53 14.86
C LEU A 185 4.67 9.65 15.90
N THR A 186 3.48 10.25 16.05
CA THR A 186 3.25 11.34 17.00
C THR A 186 2.90 10.83 18.39
N ASN A 187 2.15 9.74 18.50
CA ASN A 187 1.69 9.18 19.78
C ASN A 187 2.75 8.27 20.42
N SER A 188 3.55 7.54 19.64
CA SER A 188 4.66 6.74 20.18
C SER A 188 5.71 7.59 20.93
N ARG A 189 5.92 8.85 20.52
CA ARG A 189 6.78 9.78 21.26
C ARG A 189 6.24 10.15 22.64
N ARG A 190 4.91 10.14 22.84
CA ARG A 190 4.30 10.44 24.15
C ARG A 190 4.44 9.27 25.13
N LEU A 191 4.50 8.03 24.63
CA LEU A 191 4.65 6.83 25.46
C LEU A 191 6.11 6.53 25.85
N SER A 192 7.09 7.20 25.23
CA SER A 192 8.52 7.02 25.49
C SER A 192 9.16 8.05 26.43
N LEU A 193 8.38 9.01 26.95
CA LEU A 193 8.86 9.95 27.96
C LEU A 193 8.40 9.45 29.33
N PRO A 194 9.31 9.09 30.26
CA PRO A 194 8.93 8.92 31.65
C PRO A 194 8.49 10.29 32.19
N GLU A 195 7.40 10.30 32.97
CA GLU A 195 7.07 11.43 33.87
C GLU A 195 8.14 11.61 34.95
#